data_AF-A0A7C1IQ43-F1
#
_entry.id   AF-A0A7C1IQ43-F1
#
_cell.length_a   1.000
_cell.length_b   1.000
_cell.length_c   1.000
_cell.angle_alpha   90.00
_cell.angle_beta   90.00
_cell.angle_gamma   90.00
#
_symmetry.space_group_name_H-M   'P 1'
#
loop_
_entity.id
_entity.type
_entity.pdbx_description
1 polymer ?
#
loop_
_entity_poly.entity_id
_entity_poly.type
_entity_poly.pdbx_seq_one_letter_code
_entity_poly.pdbx_strand_id
1 'polypeptide(L)'
;MMKKTILAALLITAFAAAASGETKKTDAPFALLSLKLEGCASCEGCRTAMRQVVQGEAKASRIKLNGMTLNATFDEAAPLPIARIAKGLEASASHRFTVEGIRLSVSGVKVTENNHFYLKIAKTGQLFELVGEDVGAYEDGSTLTVSGAVKNWQSSSPLLEASKIKRTDAR
;
A
#
# COMPACT_ATOMS: atom_id res chain seq x y z
N MET A 1 22.89 53.11 52.99
CA MET A 1 23.22 51.90 52.19
C MET A 1 21.94 51.38 51.55
N MET A 2 21.66 51.78 50.31
CA MET A 2 20.41 51.47 49.60
C MET A 2 20.58 50.23 48.73
N LYS A 3 19.75 49.22 48.95
CA LYS A 3 19.63 48.02 48.10
C LYS A 3 18.83 48.37 46.84
N LYS A 4 19.42 48.10 45.68
CA LYS A 4 18.75 48.02 44.37
C LYS A 4 17.78 46.83 44.37
N THR A 5 16.57 47.02 43.86
CA THR A 5 15.90 45.97 43.07
C THR A 5 15.11 46.62 41.94
N ILE A 6 15.48 46.25 40.72
CA ILE A 6 14.83 46.54 39.44
C ILE A 6 13.76 45.47 39.25
N LEU A 7 12.60 45.78 38.64
CA LEU A 7 12.05 44.99 37.52
C LEU A 7 10.88 45.74 36.89
N ALA A 8 11.12 46.15 35.64
CA ALA A 8 10.13 46.76 34.76
C ALA A 8 9.12 45.70 34.29
N ALA A 9 7.85 46.07 34.34
CA ALA A 9 6.77 45.37 33.68
C ALA A 9 6.84 45.61 32.16
N LEU A 10 6.72 44.54 31.36
CA LEU A 10 6.30 44.66 29.97
C LEU A 10 5.31 43.54 29.68
N LEU A 11 4.06 43.93 29.42
CA LEU A 11 3.05 43.11 28.75
C LEU A 11 3.51 42.78 27.33
N ILE A 12 3.04 41.66 26.77
CA ILE A 12 2.20 41.61 25.55
C ILE A 12 2.08 40.16 25.04
N THR A 13 0.89 39.87 24.49
CA THR A 13 0.45 38.75 23.62
C THR A 13 0.01 37.43 24.25
N ALA A 14 -1.31 37.38 24.44
CA ALA A 14 -2.15 36.21 24.51
C ALA A 14 -2.33 35.53 23.13
N PHE A 15 -2.83 34.29 23.20
CA PHE A 15 -3.38 33.44 22.13
C PHE A 15 -2.40 32.79 21.15
N ALA A 16 -1.76 31.71 21.60
CA ALA A 16 -1.52 30.56 20.73
C ALA A 16 -2.61 29.53 21.00
N ALA A 17 -3.73 29.66 20.30
CA ALA A 17 -4.63 28.54 20.05
C ALA A 17 -3.83 27.50 19.24
N ALA A 18 -3.22 26.55 19.96
CA ALA A 18 -2.67 25.36 19.33
C ALA A 18 -3.86 24.56 18.80
N ALA A 19 -4.05 24.69 17.49
CA ALA A 19 -5.00 24.01 16.64
C ALA A 19 -5.42 22.65 17.20
N SER A 20 -6.73 22.49 17.37
CA SER A 20 -7.40 21.21 17.36
C SER A 20 -6.74 20.32 16.32
N GLY A 21 -6.06 19.28 16.79
CA GLY A 21 -5.58 18.19 15.95
C GLY A 21 -6.79 17.46 15.39
N GLU A 22 -7.40 18.02 14.34
CA GLU A 22 -8.13 17.23 13.37
C GLU A 22 -7.14 16.18 12.90
N THR A 23 -7.35 14.96 13.40
CA THR A 23 -6.68 13.77 12.94
C THR A 23 -7.10 13.63 11.48
N LYS A 24 -6.30 14.21 10.58
CA LYS A 24 -6.48 14.20 9.13
C LYS A 24 -6.79 12.76 8.76
N LYS A 25 -8.06 12.49 8.43
CA LYS A 25 -8.55 11.21 7.93
C LYS A 25 -7.56 10.78 6.88
N THR A 26 -6.72 9.80 7.20
CA THR A 26 -5.61 9.41 6.33
C THR A 26 -6.25 8.97 5.02
N ASP A 27 -5.97 9.69 3.94
CA ASP A 27 -6.41 9.27 2.60
C ASP A 27 -6.01 7.80 2.43
N ALA A 28 -6.96 6.99 1.98
CA ALA A 28 -6.69 5.58 1.77
C ALA A 28 -5.51 5.45 0.80
N PRO A 29 -4.53 4.56 1.07
CA PRO A 29 -3.35 4.45 0.22
C PRO A 29 -3.75 4.05 -1.21
N PHE A 30 -2.95 4.49 -2.19
CA PHE A 30 -3.14 4.09 -3.59
C PHE A 30 -3.14 2.56 -3.74
N ALA A 31 -2.18 1.90 -3.10
CA ALA A 31 -2.13 0.45 -3.03
C ALA A 31 -1.64 -0.08 -1.67
N LEU A 32 -2.15 -1.25 -1.31
CA LEU A 32 -1.69 -2.07 -0.20
C LEU A 32 -1.46 -3.49 -0.71
N LEU A 33 -0.20 -3.92 -0.71
CA LEU A 33 0.21 -5.27 -1.06
C LEU A 33 0.48 -6.06 0.22
N SER A 34 -0.20 -7.18 0.38
CA SER A 34 -0.03 -8.08 1.52
C SER A 34 0.45 -9.44 1.01
N LEU A 35 1.64 -9.87 1.44
CA LEU A 35 2.19 -11.18 1.14
C LEU A 35 2.13 -12.04 2.39
N LYS A 36 1.44 -13.18 2.30
CA LYS A 36 1.53 -14.25 3.29
C LYS A 36 2.75 -15.08 2.95
N LEU A 37 3.64 -15.21 3.92
CA LEU A 37 4.89 -15.94 3.79
C LEU A 37 4.84 -17.22 4.61
N GLU A 38 5.58 -18.23 4.17
CA GLU A 38 6.00 -19.36 4.98
C GLU A 38 7.52 -19.38 5.11
N GLY A 39 8.03 -20.00 6.18
CA GLY A 39 9.45 -20.01 6.53
C GLY A 39 9.74 -19.39 7.90
N CYS A 40 10.99 -18.98 8.13
CA CYS A 40 11.44 -18.51 9.43
C CYS A 40 11.25 -16.99 9.58
N ALA A 41 10.18 -16.50 10.23
CA ALA A 41 10.07 -15.09 10.66
C ALA A 41 10.21 -14.90 12.17
N SER A 42 10.70 -15.92 12.88
CA SER A 42 10.77 -15.95 14.34
C SER A 42 11.88 -15.05 14.90
N CYS A 43 12.98 -14.83 14.16
CA CYS A 43 14.09 -13.99 14.60
C CYS A 43 14.12 -12.62 13.89
N GLU A 44 14.68 -11.61 14.56
CA GLU A 44 14.73 -10.24 14.01
C GLU A 44 15.59 -10.12 12.75
N GLY A 45 16.60 -10.98 12.59
CA GLY A 45 17.42 -11.05 11.38
C GLY A 45 16.60 -11.39 10.13
N CYS A 46 15.73 -12.41 10.22
CA CYS A 46 14.83 -12.79 9.13
C CYS A 46 13.87 -11.65 8.77
N ARG A 47 13.28 -11.01 9.78
CA ARG A 47 12.37 -9.87 9.57
C ARG A 47 13.07 -8.70 8.91
N THR A 48 14.31 -8.43 9.29
CA THR A 48 15.13 -7.36 8.73
C THR A 48 15.44 -7.63 7.26
N ALA A 49 15.86 -8.85 6.92
CA ALA A 49 16.10 -9.27 5.54
C ALA A 49 14.85 -9.10 4.66
N MET A 50 13.67 -9.51 5.15
CA MET A 50 12.40 -9.30 4.43
C MET A 50 12.14 -7.81 4.15
N ARG A 51 12.28 -6.96 5.17
CA ARG A 51 12.06 -5.50 5.02
C ARG A 51 13.02 -4.90 4.01
N GLN A 52 14.29 -5.31 4.02
CA GLN A 52 15.32 -4.83 3.09
C GLN A 52 15.02 -5.19 1.64
N VAL A 53 14.62 -6.44 1.36
CA VAL A 53 14.21 -6.85 0.01
C VAL A 53 13.06 -5.97 -0.49
N VAL A 54 12.02 -5.79 0.32
CA VAL A 54 10.86 -5.01 -0.10
C VAL A 54 11.18 -3.52 -0.21
N GLN A 55 12.02 -2.95 0.67
CA GLN A 55 12.48 -1.57 0.55
C GLN A 55 13.26 -1.32 -0.76
N GLY A 56 14.17 -2.23 -1.10
CA GLY A 56 14.99 -2.13 -2.31
C GLY A 56 14.18 -2.24 -3.60
N GLU A 57 13.23 -3.17 -3.65
CA GLU A 57 12.45 -3.45 -4.85
C GLU A 57 11.22 -2.55 -5.02
N ALA A 58 10.53 -2.23 -3.92
CA ALA A 58 9.19 -1.66 -3.97
C ALA A 58 9.15 -0.14 -3.92
N LYS A 59 10.16 0.50 -3.30
CA LYS A 59 10.05 1.90 -2.86
C LYS A 59 8.73 2.17 -2.11
N ALA A 60 8.24 1.16 -1.38
CA ALA A 60 7.02 1.26 -0.59
C ALA A 60 7.19 2.36 0.46
N SER A 61 6.17 3.20 0.64
CA SER A 61 6.22 4.30 1.61
C SER A 61 6.29 3.78 3.04
N ARG A 62 5.63 2.66 3.30
CA ARG A 62 5.62 1.98 4.60
C ARG A 62 5.63 0.47 4.42
N ILE A 63 6.39 -0.21 5.26
CA ILE A 63 6.43 -1.67 5.32
C ILE A 63 6.17 -2.11 6.76
N LYS A 64 5.22 -3.01 6.95
CA LYS A 64 4.90 -3.60 8.24
C LYS A 64 4.92 -5.11 8.12
N LEU A 65 5.55 -5.78 9.08
CA LEU A 65 5.52 -7.23 9.19
C LEU A 65 4.69 -7.60 10.43
N ASN A 66 3.58 -8.31 10.20
CA ASN A 66 2.68 -8.77 11.25
C ASN A 66 2.66 -10.30 11.22
N GLY A 67 3.41 -10.93 12.14
CA GLY A 67 3.66 -12.36 12.07
C GLY A 67 4.34 -12.75 10.75
N MET A 68 3.70 -13.63 9.99
CA MET A 68 4.18 -14.08 8.67
C MET A 68 3.59 -13.27 7.50
N THR A 69 2.89 -12.18 7.78
CA THR A 69 2.29 -11.34 6.73
C THR A 69 3.07 -10.05 6.58
N LEU A 70 3.67 -9.87 5.41
CA LEU A 70 4.32 -8.62 5.03
C LEU A 70 3.33 -7.72 4.32
N ASN A 71 3.19 -6.48 4.81
CA ASN A 71 2.36 -5.44 4.22
C ASN A 71 3.24 -4.32 3.69
N ALA A 72 3.13 -4.02 2.40
CA ALA A 72 3.77 -2.90 1.74
C ALA A 72 2.70 -1.89 1.29
N THR A 73 2.79 -0.67 1.78
CA THR A 73 1.89 0.44 1.45
C THR A 73 2.55 1.33 0.39
N PHE A 74 1.76 1.72 -0.60
CA PHE A 74 2.14 2.65 -1.65
C PHE A 74 1.15 3.81 -1.63
N ASP A 75 1.61 4.99 -1.26
CA ASP A 75 0.76 6.17 -1.16
C ASP A 75 0.60 6.88 -2.51
N GLU A 76 1.49 6.62 -3.48
CA GLU A 76 1.48 7.21 -4.83
C GLU A 76 1.26 6.17 -5.93
N ALA A 77 0.65 6.59 -7.04
CA ALA A 77 0.45 5.76 -8.21
C ALA A 77 1.78 5.47 -8.92
N ALA A 78 2.22 4.21 -8.86
CA ALA A 78 3.46 3.71 -9.46
C ALA A 78 3.29 2.25 -9.90
N PRO A 79 4.14 1.73 -10.81
CA PRO A 79 4.12 0.31 -11.16
C PRO A 79 4.35 -0.53 -9.91
N LEU A 80 3.46 -1.48 -9.63
CA LEU A 80 3.55 -2.37 -8.48
C LEU A 80 4.49 -3.54 -8.80
N PRO A 81 5.66 -3.65 -8.14
CA PRO A 81 6.67 -4.64 -8.48
C PRO A 81 6.43 -5.98 -7.77
N ILE A 82 5.19 -6.49 -7.84
CA ILE A 82 4.74 -7.70 -7.12
C ILE A 82 5.67 -8.88 -7.41
N ALA A 83 5.95 -9.14 -8.70
CA ALA A 83 6.80 -10.26 -9.10
C ALA A 83 8.24 -10.11 -8.62
N ARG A 84 8.79 -8.89 -8.58
CA ARG A 84 10.16 -8.66 -8.10
C ARG A 84 10.26 -8.85 -6.60
N ILE A 85 9.29 -8.33 -5.85
CA ILE A 85 9.19 -8.52 -4.40
C ILE A 85 9.08 -10.01 -4.07
N ALA A 86 8.14 -10.73 -4.70
CA ALA A 86 7.93 -12.15 -4.45
C ALA A 86 9.19 -12.98 -4.78
N LYS A 87 9.77 -12.78 -5.97
CA LYS A 87 11.03 -13.46 -6.36
C LYS A 87 12.20 -13.10 -5.46
N GLY A 88 12.33 -11.84 -5.06
CA GLY A 88 13.39 -11.39 -4.16
C GLY A 88 13.29 -12.03 -2.77
N LEU A 89 12.06 -12.22 -2.27
CA LEU A 89 11.81 -12.92 -1.01
C LEU A 89 12.13 -14.41 -1.14
N GLU A 90 11.67 -15.07 -2.21
CA GLU A 90 11.95 -16.49 -2.47
C GLU A 90 13.43 -16.78 -2.73
N ALA A 91 14.14 -15.85 -3.38
CA ALA A 91 15.57 -15.94 -3.64
C ALA A 91 16.45 -15.68 -2.40
N SER A 92 15.88 -15.24 -1.28
CA SER A 92 16.60 -15.02 -0.02
C SER A 92 17.00 -16.37 0.60
N ALA A 93 18.11 -16.93 0.09
CA ALA A 93 18.59 -18.27 0.39
C ALA A 93 18.84 -18.50 1.89
N SER A 94 19.23 -17.46 2.62
CA SER A 94 19.54 -17.50 4.06
C SER A 94 18.33 -17.85 4.92
N HIS A 95 17.11 -17.61 4.41
CA HIS A 95 15.89 -17.67 5.23
C HIS A 95 14.73 -18.45 4.60
N ARG A 96 14.86 -18.86 3.33
CA ARG A 96 13.94 -19.77 2.61
C ARG A 96 12.47 -19.38 2.80
N PHE A 97 12.12 -18.20 2.32
CA PHE A 97 10.73 -17.77 2.32
C PHE A 97 9.97 -18.35 1.13
N THR A 98 8.74 -18.76 1.36
CA THR A 98 7.81 -19.15 0.31
C THR A 98 6.63 -18.20 0.35
N VAL A 99 6.19 -17.71 -0.82
CA VAL A 99 5.03 -16.83 -0.91
C VAL A 99 3.78 -17.67 -1.10
N GLU A 100 3.04 -17.90 -0.02
CA GLU A 100 1.81 -18.71 -0.01
C GLU A 100 0.60 -17.96 -0.60
N GLY A 101 0.62 -16.64 -0.53
CA GLY A 101 -0.50 -15.86 -1.01
C GLY A 101 -0.19 -14.39 -1.11
N ILE A 102 -0.75 -13.77 -2.14
CA ILE A 102 -0.64 -12.34 -2.37
C ILE A 102 -2.05 -11.77 -2.39
N ARG A 103 -2.29 -10.76 -1.54
CA ARG A 103 -3.49 -9.93 -1.60
C ARG A 103 -3.09 -8.53 -2.00
N LEU A 104 -3.92 -7.91 -2.82
CA LEU A 104 -3.73 -6.55 -3.29
C LEU A 104 -5.01 -5.77 -3.10
N SER A 105 -4.88 -4.59 -2.51
CA SER A 105 -5.88 -3.52 -2.62
C SER A 105 -5.27 -2.42 -3.45
N VAL A 106 -5.87 -2.05 -4.58
CA VAL A 106 -5.30 -1.06 -5.49
C VAL A 106 -6.40 -0.26 -6.18
N SER A 107 -6.13 1.01 -6.45
CA SER A 107 -7.04 1.88 -7.22
C SER A 107 -6.63 1.98 -8.68
N GLY A 108 -7.62 2.01 -9.58
CA GLY A 108 -7.38 2.14 -11.02
C GLY A 108 -8.68 2.40 -11.78
N VAL A 109 -8.60 2.36 -13.10
CA VAL A 109 -9.73 2.55 -14.01
C VAL A 109 -10.13 1.19 -14.58
N LYS A 110 -11.43 0.87 -14.54
CA LYS A 110 -11.94 -0.32 -15.22
C LYS A 110 -11.89 -0.11 -16.74
N VAL A 111 -11.36 -1.09 -17.46
CA VAL A 111 -11.42 -1.16 -18.92
C VAL A 111 -11.83 -2.56 -19.34
N THR A 112 -12.58 -2.68 -20.43
CA THR A 112 -12.90 -3.97 -21.05
C THR A 112 -12.13 -4.10 -22.36
N GLU A 113 -11.36 -5.18 -22.50
CA GLU A 113 -10.62 -5.50 -23.73
C GLU A 113 -10.86 -6.96 -24.09
N ASN A 114 -11.19 -7.25 -25.36
CA ASN A 114 -11.42 -8.61 -25.86
C ASN A 114 -12.42 -9.45 -25.04
N ASN A 115 -13.44 -8.81 -24.44
CA ASN A 115 -14.43 -9.45 -23.55
C ASN A 115 -13.87 -9.88 -22.17
N HIS A 116 -12.72 -9.34 -21.76
CA HIS A 116 -12.15 -9.47 -20.42
C HIS A 116 -12.15 -8.12 -19.71
N PHE A 117 -12.31 -8.14 -18.39
CA PHE A 117 -12.26 -6.94 -17.55
C PHE A 117 -10.86 -6.75 -16.99
N TYR A 118 -10.37 -5.51 -17.00
CA TYR A 118 -9.08 -5.15 -16.43
C TYR A 118 -9.20 -3.94 -15.53
N LEU A 119 -8.31 -3.88 -14.54
CA LEU A 119 -8.01 -2.67 -13.80
C LEU A 119 -6.71 -2.09 -14.34
N LYS A 120 -6.82 -0.92 -14.97
CA LYS A 120 -5.67 -0.16 -15.45
C LYS A 120 -5.20 0.83 -14.39
N ILE A 121 -3.95 0.69 -14.00
CA ILE A 121 -3.33 1.62 -13.06
C ILE A 121 -2.99 2.94 -13.78
N ALA A 122 -3.52 4.04 -13.24
CA ALA A 122 -3.31 5.36 -13.80
C ALA A 122 -1.81 5.71 -13.86
N LYS A 123 -1.38 6.37 -14.94
CA LYS A 123 0.00 6.85 -15.18
C LYS A 123 1.07 5.77 -15.39
N THR A 124 0.75 4.48 -15.19
CA THR A 124 1.74 3.40 -15.32
C THR A 124 1.44 2.47 -16.49
N GLY A 125 0.17 2.38 -16.90
CA GLY A 125 -0.27 1.44 -17.94
C GLY A 125 -0.27 -0.02 -17.50
N GLN A 126 0.08 -0.31 -16.23
CA GLN A 126 0.02 -1.66 -15.68
C GLN A 126 -1.44 -2.13 -15.62
N LEU A 127 -1.67 -3.36 -16.06
CA LEU A 127 -2.99 -4.00 -16.10
C LEU A 127 -3.04 -5.15 -15.09
N PHE A 128 -4.18 -5.26 -14.42
CA PHE A 128 -4.58 -6.45 -13.68
C PHE A 128 -5.84 -6.99 -14.31
N GLU A 129 -5.84 -8.25 -14.74
CA GLU A 129 -7.08 -8.89 -15.18
C GLU A 129 -7.99 -9.05 -13.96
N LEU A 130 -9.27 -8.71 -14.11
CA LEU A 130 -10.26 -8.75 -13.04
C LEU A 130 -11.21 -9.92 -13.26
N VAL A 131 -11.35 -10.74 -12.23
CA VAL A 131 -12.42 -11.74 -12.12
C VAL A 131 -13.05 -11.65 -10.74
N GLY A 132 -14.29 -12.08 -10.63
CA GLY A 132 -15.05 -12.04 -9.40
C GLY A 132 -16.50 -11.67 -9.65
N GLU A 133 -17.32 -11.83 -8.62
CA GLU A 133 -18.69 -11.35 -8.64
C GLU A 133 -18.70 -9.83 -8.78
N ASP A 134 -19.70 -9.30 -9.47
CA ASP A 134 -19.97 -7.87 -9.65
C ASP A 134 -18.95 -7.04 -10.45
N VAL A 135 -17.82 -7.61 -10.92
CA VAL A 135 -16.86 -6.86 -11.76
C VAL A 135 -17.56 -6.26 -13.00
N GLY A 136 -18.44 -7.04 -13.63
CA GLY A 136 -19.20 -6.63 -14.82
C GLY A 136 -20.29 -5.59 -14.55
N ALA A 137 -20.67 -5.35 -13.29
CA ALA A 137 -21.70 -4.36 -12.94
C ALA A 137 -21.20 -2.92 -13.05
N TYR A 138 -19.88 -2.71 -13.10
CA TYR A 138 -19.28 -1.39 -13.22
C TYR A 138 -19.05 -1.00 -14.68
N GLU A 139 -19.36 0.25 -15.03
CA GLU A 139 -19.13 0.79 -16.36
C GLU A 139 -17.63 0.90 -16.66
N ASP A 140 -17.26 0.75 -17.93
CA ASP A 140 -15.92 1.07 -18.39
C ASP A 140 -15.60 2.55 -18.18
N GLY A 141 -14.35 2.83 -17.81
CA GLY A 141 -13.93 4.17 -17.41
C GLY A 141 -14.19 4.51 -15.93
N SER A 142 -14.97 3.68 -15.20
CA SER A 142 -15.18 3.89 -13.77
C SER A 142 -13.87 3.82 -12.98
N THR A 143 -13.68 4.74 -12.03
CA THR A 143 -12.55 4.65 -11.10
C THR A 143 -12.94 3.76 -9.93
N LEU A 144 -12.16 2.69 -9.71
CA LEU A 144 -12.43 1.66 -8.73
C LEU A 144 -11.23 1.47 -7.80
N THR A 145 -11.48 1.20 -6.52
CA THR A 145 -10.55 0.49 -5.64
C THR A 145 -10.98 -0.97 -5.57
N VAL A 146 -10.11 -1.87 -5.99
CA VAL A 146 -10.33 -3.32 -5.97
C VAL A 146 -9.42 -3.94 -4.93
N SER A 147 -9.99 -4.77 -4.05
CA SER A 147 -9.25 -5.59 -3.09
C SER A 147 -9.49 -7.08 -3.38
N GLY A 148 -8.42 -7.86 -3.51
CA GLY A 148 -8.52 -9.24 -3.97
C GLY A 148 -7.28 -10.08 -3.74
N ALA A 149 -7.35 -11.34 -4.14
CA ALA A 149 -6.18 -12.22 -4.23
C ALA A 149 -5.52 -12.06 -5.60
N VAL A 150 -4.19 -12.00 -5.64
CA VAL A 150 -3.43 -11.97 -6.88
C VAL A 150 -3.01 -13.39 -7.23
N LYS A 151 -3.39 -13.85 -8.43
CA LYS A 151 -2.95 -15.11 -9.03
C LYS A 151 -2.05 -14.83 -10.22
N ASN A 152 -1.30 -15.85 -10.63
CA ASN A 152 -0.39 -15.79 -11.79
C ASN A 152 0.49 -14.54 -11.75
N TRP A 153 1.01 -14.19 -10.57
CA TRP A 153 1.70 -12.93 -10.30
C TRP A 153 2.99 -12.76 -11.11
N GLN A 154 3.51 -13.84 -11.73
CA GLN A 154 4.62 -13.77 -12.68
C GLN A 154 4.22 -13.30 -14.09
N SER A 155 2.91 -13.28 -14.41
CA SER A 155 2.38 -12.87 -15.72
C SER A 155 2.54 -11.36 -15.95
N SER A 156 2.55 -10.96 -17.22
CA SER A 156 2.48 -9.54 -17.62
C SER A 156 1.17 -8.87 -17.20
N SER A 157 0.10 -9.67 -17.15
CA SER A 157 -1.24 -9.26 -16.72
C SER A 157 -1.69 -10.23 -15.63
N PRO A 158 -1.26 -10.01 -14.38
CA PRO A 158 -1.65 -10.87 -13.27
C PRO A 158 -3.15 -10.76 -13.01
N LEU A 159 -3.72 -11.86 -12.54
CA LEU A 159 -5.15 -11.96 -12.25
C LEU A 159 -5.41 -11.46 -10.83
N LEU A 160 -6.32 -10.50 -10.67
CA LEU A 160 -6.82 -10.02 -9.40
C LEU A 160 -8.25 -10.54 -9.19
N GLU A 161 -8.36 -11.61 -8.41
CA GLU A 161 -9.63 -12.18 -7.96
C GLU A 161 -10.27 -11.23 -6.94
N ALA A 162 -11.18 -10.38 -7.42
CA ALA A 162 -11.82 -9.35 -6.65
C ALA A 162 -12.70 -9.95 -5.54
N SER A 163 -12.41 -9.55 -4.30
CA SER A 163 -13.23 -9.85 -3.12
C SER A 163 -14.02 -8.65 -2.62
N LYS A 164 -13.63 -7.45 -3.06
CA LYS A 164 -14.28 -6.19 -2.74
C LYS A 164 -13.97 -5.18 -3.84
N ILE A 165 -15.00 -4.50 -4.33
CA ILE A 165 -14.86 -3.43 -5.32
C ILE A 165 -15.58 -2.20 -4.76
N LYS A 166 -14.94 -1.04 -4.83
CA LYS A 166 -15.52 0.24 -4.43
C LYS A 166 -15.32 1.25 -5.54
N ARG A 167 -16.41 1.85 -6.01
CA ARG A 167 -16.36 3.01 -6.92
C ARG A 167 -15.87 4.25 -6.16
N THR A 168 -14.92 4.99 -6.72
CA THR A 168 -14.24 6.13 -6.05
C THR A 168 -14.40 7.47 -6.77
N ASP A 169 -14.97 7.48 -7.97
CA ASP A 169 -15.33 8.68 -8.74
C ASP A 169 -16.70 9.28 -8.33
N ALA A 170 -17.45 8.62 -7.44
CA ALA A 170 -18.68 9.16 -6.87
C ALA A 170 -18.38 10.24 -5.80
N ARG A 171 -18.30 11.50 -6.24
CA ARG A 171 -18.54 12.70 -5.43
C ARG A 171 -19.71 13.46 -6.01
#